data_AF-A0A9W7MKG9-F1
#
_entry.id   AF-A0A9W7MKG9-F1
#
_cell.length_a   1.000
_cell.length_b   1.000
_cell.length_c   1.000
_cell.angle_alpha   90.00
_cell.angle_beta   90.00
_cell.angle_gamma   90.00
#
_symmetry.space_group_name_H-M   'P 1'
#
loop_
_entity.id
_entity.type
_entity.pdbx_description
1 polymer ?
#
loop_
_entity_poly.entity_id
_entity_poly.type
_entity_poly.pdbx_seq_one_letter_code
_entity_poly.pdbx_strand_id
1 'polypeptide(L)'
;MEIDKAIRESDDTRLKTKYNNAIYVIKRALALYSIEEVAFSFNGGKDSTVLLHLLRAGYFLHRVEQSCSNGILTDFPIRTIYFESTSVFPEINTFTYDTSKTYGLQLDIIRTDFKSGLEALLKAKPIRAIFLGVRIGDPTAVGQEQFSPSSPGWPPFMRVNPILDWSYRDVWAFLLTCKVQYCSLYDQGYTSIGSVYDTVPNALLSISSTSSKEKFKPAYLLPDGRLERAGRVKKNSPIDGTRCPAVNNGLDGVNSQKNRMFTASVIGVGDEMLFGTVEDQLGPSLCRKLHSIGWLTSQASVVRNDIDSVAEEVERFKSTSDMVFLYGGVGPLHSDVTSAGVAKAFGVRLAPDEEFEEFLRHLIGDQCTGDRNEMAQLPEGITELLHHEKLGVPLIKCHNVIVLSATNATELDEQWDCLVELSGSDGFLVTTEPYSAKRLTTNLTDVETAQPLSKLCLEFPDLYIGCFRRSRRGPLVISFEGKDPSRIEVAVEAVCKKFNPGAFSEVN
;
A
#
# COMPACT_ATOMS: atom_id res chain seq x y z
N MET A 1 1.05 8.46 36.33
CA MET A 1 0.02 7.82 37.18
C MET A 1 -1.36 7.92 36.53
N GLU A 2 -1.82 9.12 36.16
CA GLU A 2 -3.14 9.30 35.53
C GLU A 2 -3.28 8.59 34.17
N ILE A 3 -2.22 8.61 33.33
CA ILE A 3 -2.20 7.89 32.05
C ILE A 3 -2.36 6.38 32.24
N ASP A 4 -1.48 5.75 33.04
CA ASP A 4 -1.52 4.30 33.27
C ASP A 4 -2.86 3.85 33.85
N LYS A 5 -3.42 4.64 34.77
CA LYS A 5 -4.74 4.40 35.33
C LYS A 5 -5.84 4.52 34.27
N ALA A 6 -5.87 5.60 33.50
CA ALA A 6 -6.88 5.83 32.46
C ALA A 6 -6.90 4.72 31.40
N ILE A 7 -5.72 4.23 30.99
CA ILE A 7 -5.63 3.12 30.03
C ILE A 7 -6.10 1.80 30.64
N ARG A 8 -5.74 1.50 31.90
CA ARG A 8 -6.20 0.28 32.58
C ARG A 8 -7.72 0.25 32.76
N GLU A 9 -8.32 1.40 33.04
CA GLU A 9 -9.76 1.59 33.22
C GLU A 9 -10.53 1.68 31.89
N SER A 10 -9.86 1.85 30.75
CA SER A 10 -10.49 1.90 29.42
C SER A 10 -11.02 0.53 28.98
N ASP A 11 -12.19 0.46 28.35
CA ASP A 11 -12.70 -0.77 27.74
C ASP A 11 -12.05 -1.11 26.39
N ASP A 12 -11.22 -0.21 25.85
CA ASP A 12 -10.51 -0.40 24.58
C ASP A 12 -9.31 -1.37 24.75
N THR A 13 -9.52 -2.63 24.38
CA THR A 13 -8.52 -3.70 24.45
C THR A 13 -7.34 -3.46 23.51
N ARG A 14 -7.59 -2.87 22.33
CA ARG A 14 -6.55 -2.54 21.36
C ARG A 14 -5.61 -1.47 21.93
N LEU A 15 -6.18 -0.40 22.47
CA LEU A 15 -5.41 0.68 23.09
C LEU A 15 -4.57 0.16 24.28
N LYS A 16 -5.13 -0.73 25.10
CA LYS A 16 -4.39 -1.41 26.18
C LYS A 16 -3.19 -2.18 25.66
N THR A 17 -3.36 -2.96 24.60
CA THR A 17 -2.27 -3.72 23.97
C THR A 17 -1.19 -2.80 23.40
N LYS A 18 -1.58 -1.75 22.66
CA LYS A 18 -0.65 -0.75 22.10
C LYS A 18 0.13 -0.02 23.19
N TYR A 19 -0.54 0.37 24.27
CA TYR A 19 0.08 0.98 25.44
C TYR A 19 1.10 0.04 26.10
N ASN A 20 0.71 -1.21 26.40
CA ASN A 20 1.60 -2.17 27.05
C ASN A 20 2.86 -2.44 26.21
N ASN A 21 2.72 -2.57 24.90
CA ASN A 21 3.85 -2.74 23.98
C ASN A 21 4.78 -1.52 24.00
N ALA A 22 4.23 -0.30 23.94
CA ALA A 22 5.03 0.91 24.02
C ALA A 22 5.78 1.03 25.35
N ILE A 23 5.12 0.73 26.47
CA ILE A 23 5.74 0.70 27.81
C ILE A 23 6.86 -0.34 27.88
N TYR A 24 6.67 -1.51 27.28
CA TYR A 24 7.71 -2.54 27.20
C TYR A 24 8.95 -2.04 26.45
N VAL A 25 8.78 -1.40 25.29
CA VAL A 25 9.89 -0.81 24.52
C VAL A 25 10.62 0.24 25.33
N ILE A 26 9.88 1.13 26.01
CA ILE A 26 10.46 2.18 26.86
C ILE A 26 11.27 1.56 28.01
N LYS A 27 10.70 0.59 28.73
CA LYS A 27 11.41 -0.10 29.83
C LYS A 27 12.66 -0.82 29.34
N ARG A 28 12.62 -1.44 28.15
CA ARG A 28 13.79 -2.07 27.55
C ARG A 28 14.89 -1.06 27.26
N ALA A 29 14.55 0.10 26.69
CA ALA A 29 15.52 1.15 26.44
C ALA A 29 16.14 1.67 27.75
N LEU A 30 15.33 1.90 28.78
CA LEU A 30 15.81 2.34 30.11
C LEU A 30 16.62 1.27 30.86
N ALA A 31 16.46 -0.02 30.52
CA ALA A 31 17.31 -1.09 31.02
C ALA A 31 18.67 -1.18 30.29
N LEU A 32 18.74 -0.69 29.04
CA LEU A 32 19.95 -0.74 28.21
C LEU A 32 20.81 0.52 28.32
N TYR A 33 20.20 1.67 28.63
CA TYR A 33 20.84 2.98 28.65
C TYR A 33 20.52 3.71 29.95
N SER A 34 21.50 4.38 30.54
CA SER A 34 21.25 5.23 31.72
C SER A 34 20.38 6.44 31.37
N ILE A 35 19.85 7.13 32.38
CA ILE A 35 19.01 8.33 32.17
C ILE A 35 19.76 9.45 31.45
N GLU A 36 21.07 9.56 31.67
CA GLU A 36 21.94 10.53 31.01
C GLU A 36 22.25 10.15 29.55
N GLU A 37 22.15 8.86 29.22
CA GLU A 37 22.39 8.32 27.87
C GLU A 37 21.14 8.35 26.98
N VAL A 38 19.96 8.65 27.52
CA VAL A 38 18.71 8.75 26.76
C VAL A 38 18.28 10.20 26.55
N ALA A 39 17.74 10.48 25.37
CA ALA A 39 17.04 11.73 25.08
C ALA A 39 15.71 11.46 24.39
N PHE A 40 14.85 12.47 24.36
CA PHE A 40 13.53 12.42 23.74
C PHE A 40 13.41 13.56 22.73
N SER A 41 13.05 13.25 21.48
CA SER A 41 12.79 14.27 20.46
C SER A 41 11.33 14.71 20.51
N PHE A 42 11.07 15.96 20.88
CA PHE A 42 9.73 16.53 20.98
C PHE A 42 9.55 17.61 19.93
N ASN A 43 8.41 17.63 19.24
CA ASN A 43 8.12 18.62 18.20
C ASN A 43 6.73 19.29 18.34
N GLY A 44 6.03 19.06 19.46
CA GLY A 44 4.69 19.60 19.70
C GLY A 44 3.56 18.96 18.87
N GLY A 45 3.88 18.08 17.93
CA GLY A 45 2.89 17.30 17.20
C GLY A 45 2.21 16.23 18.07
N LYS A 46 1.08 15.71 17.60
CA LYS A 46 0.29 14.68 18.31
C LYS A 46 1.12 13.44 18.68
N ASP A 47 1.96 12.96 17.77
CA ASP A 47 2.70 11.71 17.93
C ASP A 47 3.80 11.83 19.00
N SER A 48 4.57 12.94 18.98
CA SER A 48 5.56 13.22 20.02
C SER A 48 4.90 13.56 21.36
N THR A 49 3.70 14.16 21.36
CA THR A 49 2.91 14.39 22.57
C THR A 49 2.48 13.07 23.22
N VAL A 50 1.95 12.12 22.45
CA VAL A 50 1.67 10.75 22.94
C VAL A 50 2.93 10.13 23.54
N LEU A 51 4.05 10.20 22.82
CA LEU A 51 5.31 9.63 23.29
C LEU A 51 5.81 10.27 24.59
N LEU A 52 5.67 11.58 24.79
CA LEU A 52 6.00 12.24 26.05
C LEU A 52 5.25 11.61 27.23
N HIS A 53 3.95 11.42 27.08
CA HIS A 53 3.12 10.84 28.14
C HIS A 53 3.42 9.35 28.38
N LEU A 54 3.69 8.59 27.32
CA LEU A 54 4.16 7.21 27.42
C LEU A 54 5.52 7.11 28.13
N LEU A 55 6.47 7.99 27.81
CA LEU A 55 7.79 8.04 28.45
C LEU A 55 7.69 8.34 29.95
N ARG A 56 6.83 9.29 30.32
CA ARG A 56 6.58 9.60 31.74
C ARG A 56 5.99 8.41 32.48
N ALA A 57 5.03 7.70 31.87
CA ALA A 57 4.45 6.49 32.45
C ALA A 57 5.47 5.35 32.53
N GLY A 58 6.20 5.08 31.44
CA GLY A 58 7.20 4.01 31.35
C GLY A 58 8.36 4.22 32.31
N TYR A 59 8.87 5.45 32.43
CA TYR A 59 9.90 5.82 33.40
C TYR A 59 9.44 5.56 34.84
N PHE A 60 8.24 6.01 35.20
CA PHE A 60 7.68 5.77 36.52
C PHE A 60 7.57 4.27 36.83
N LEU A 61 6.97 3.50 35.91
CA LEU A 61 6.81 2.06 36.08
C LEU A 61 8.16 1.32 36.18
N HIS A 62 9.15 1.74 35.41
CA HIS A 62 10.51 1.19 35.47
C HIS A 62 11.17 1.45 36.83
N ARG A 63 11.01 2.66 37.38
CA ARG A 63 11.56 2.99 38.71
C ARG A 63 10.88 2.22 39.83
N VAL A 64 9.56 2.07 39.79
CA VAL A 64 8.82 1.30 40.80
C VAL A 64 9.29 -0.16 40.84
N GLU A 65 9.62 -0.73 39.68
CA GLU A 65 10.20 -2.08 39.60
C GLU A 65 11.63 -2.16 40.15
N GLN A 66 12.42 -1.08 40.06
CA GLN A 66 13.79 -1.04 40.54
C GLN A 66 13.95 -0.55 41.99
N SER A 67 12.96 0.15 42.56
CA SER A 67 13.07 0.83 43.86
C SER A 67 11.89 0.48 44.78
N CYS A 68 12.16 -0.24 45.88
CA CYS A 68 11.17 -0.54 46.93
C CYS A 68 10.79 0.68 47.81
N SER A 69 10.67 1.90 47.25
CA SER A 69 10.38 3.10 48.06
C SER A 69 9.46 4.12 47.38
N ASN A 70 8.43 4.52 48.14
CA ASN A 70 7.34 5.44 47.80
C ASN A 70 7.76 6.93 47.82
N GLY A 71 8.79 7.29 47.07
CA GLY A 71 9.13 8.71 46.84
C GLY A 71 8.17 9.35 45.84
N ILE A 72 7.64 10.54 46.14
CA ILE A 72 6.89 11.35 45.17
C ILE A 72 7.89 11.86 44.12
N LEU A 73 7.91 11.22 42.95
CA LEU A 73 8.70 11.63 41.79
C LEU A 73 8.03 12.83 41.13
N THR A 74 8.54 14.04 41.40
CA THR A 74 8.02 15.27 40.80
C THR A 74 8.67 15.64 39.47
N ASP A 75 9.80 15.02 39.10
CA ASP A 75 10.62 15.50 37.98
C ASP A 75 10.76 14.46 36.84
N PHE A 76 10.69 14.93 35.58
CA PHE A 76 10.91 14.12 34.38
C PHE A 76 12.35 14.32 33.90
N PRO A 77 13.28 13.41 34.19
CA PRO A 77 14.72 13.69 34.05
C PRO A 77 15.25 13.46 32.63
N ILE A 78 14.43 12.94 31.72
CA ILE A 78 14.86 12.64 30.36
C ILE A 78 14.98 13.96 29.59
N ARG A 79 16.18 14.20 29.08
CA ARG A 79 16.50 15.36 28.25
C ARG A 79 15.61 15.41 27.01
N THR A 80 15.03 16.56 26.75
CA THR A 80 14.12 16.77 25.62
C THR A 80 14.78 17.65 24.58
N ILE A 81 14.85 17.18 23.34
CA ILE A 81 15.45 17.88 22.20
C ILE A 81 14.32 18.52 21.40
N TYR A 82 14.44 19.82 21.12
CA TYR A 82 13.54 20.55 20.23
C TYR A 82 14.31 21.27 19.13
N PHE A 83 13.97 20.98 17.88
CA PHE A 83 14.50 21.70 16.71
C PHE A 83 13.57 22.85 16.36
N GLU A 84 13.97 24.06 16.72
CA GLU A 84 13.20 25.27 16.43
C GLU A 84 13.48 25.74 15.00
N SER A 85 12.42 26.00 14.24
CA SER A 85 12.50 26.50 12.88
C SER A 85 11.47 27.62 12.67
N THR A 86 11.85 28.61 11.85
CA THR A 86 10.95 29.71 11.44
C THR A 86 9.80 29.25 10.56
N SER A 87 9.83 28.00 10.09
CA SER A 87 8.80 27.40 9.25
C SER A 87 7.70 26.67 10.03
N VAL A 88 7.80 26.63 11.38
CA VAL A 88 6.84 25.96 12.27
C VAL A 88 5.67 26.89 12.58
N PHE A 89 4.47 26.33 12.73
CA PHE A 89 3.29 27.08 13.15
C PHE A 89 3.49 27.72 14.54
N PRO A 90 3.10 29.00 14.75
CA PRO A 90 3.16 29.64 16.06
C PRO A 90 2.46 28.83 17.15
N GLU A 91 1.33 28.20 16.85
CA GLU A 91 0.55 27.37 17.77
C GLU A 91 1.34 26.14 18.24
N ILE A 92 2.17 25.55 17.38
CA ILE A 92 3.05 24.44 17.75
C ILE A 92 4.18 24.93 18.66
N ASN A 93 4.77 26.09 18.36
CA ASN A 93 5.79 26.70 19.23
C ASN A 93 5.21 26.98 20.63
N THR A 94 4.08 27.69 20.71
CA THR A 94 3.40 27.98 21.97
C THR A 94 3.07 26.69 22.73
N PHE A 95 2.47 25.71 22.06
CA PHE A 95 2.16 24.42 22.68
C PHE A 95 3.40 23.70 23.20
N THR A 96 4.51 23.73 22.46
CA THR A 96 5.78 23.09 22.86
C THR A 96 6.34 23.73 24.12
N TYR A 97 6.39 25.07 24.19
CA TYR A 97 6.90 25.80 25.35
C TYR A 97 5.99 25.64 26.57
N ASP A 98 4.68 25.72 26.39
CA ASP A 98 3.72 25.54 27.47
C ASP A 98 3.76 24.11 28.02
N THR A 99 3.89 23.11 27.15
CA THR A 99 4.07 21.71 27.54
C THR A 99 5.38 21.51 28.30
N SER A 100 6.47 22.12 27.82
CA SER A 100 7.77 22.07 28.49
C SER A 100 7.70 22.65 29.90
N LYS A 101 7.04 23.79 30.07
CA LYS A 101 6.86 24.45 31.37
C LYS A 101 5.94 23.65 32.30
N THR A 102 4.82 23.16 31.78
CA THR A 102 3.81 22.41 32.54
C THR A 102 4.38 21.11 33.11
N TYR A 103 5.27 20.45 32.37
CA TYR A 103 5.83 19.16 32.77
C TYR A 103 7.29 19.20 33.18
N GLY A 104 7.89 20.39 33.34
CA GLY A 104 9.27 20.55 33.82
C GLY A 104 10.32 19.91 32.90
N LEU A 105 10.13 19.95 31.59
CA LEU A 105 11.04 19.28 30.65
C LEU A 105 12.40 19.99 30.57
N GLN A 106 13.50 19.22 30.60
CA GLN A 106 14.85 19.72 30.32
C GLN A 106 15.02 19.93 28.80
N LEU A 107 14.56 21.07 28.29
CA LEU A 107 14.50 21.36 26.86
C LEU A 107 15.81 21.94 26.30
N ASP A 108 16.48 21.20 25.43
CA ASP A 108 17.58 21.69 24.59
C ASP A 108 17.03 22.16 23.23
N ILE A 109 17.11 23.48 23.00
CA ILE A 109 16.64 24.10 21.77
C ILE A 109 17.78 24.21 20.76
N ILE A 110 17.61 23.56 19.62
CA ILE A 110 18.56 23.58 18.50
C ILE A 110 17.97 24.42 17.37
N ARG A 111 18.75 25.39 16.88
CA ARG A 111 18.35 26.34 15.81
C ARG A 111 19.12 26.16 14.50
N THR A 112 20.05 25.22 14.47
CA THR A 112 20.80 24.85 13.26
C THR A 112 20.05 23.76 12.48
N ASP A 113 20.58 23.35 11.33
CA ASP A 113 20.05 22.19 10.63
C ASP A 113 20.11 20.93 11.51
N PHE A 114 19.21 19.97 11.21
CA PHE A 114 19.01 18.76 12.00
C PHE A 114 20.31 17.98 12.23
N LYS A 115 21.11 17.80 11.18
CA LYS A 115 22.31 16.96 11.23
C LYS A 115 23.41 17.62 12.04
N SER A 116 23.76 18.86 11.72
CA SER A 116 24.82 19.60 12.43
C SER A 116 24.46 19.83 13.90
N GLY A 117 23.19 20.14 14.16
CA GLY A 117 22.68 20.33 15.52
C GLY A 117 22.76 19.06 16.35
N LEU A 118 22.35 17.93 15.78
CA LEU A 118 22.45 16.63 16.44
C LEU A 118 23.91 16.20 16.64
N GLU A 119 24.78 16.41 15.65
CA GLU A 119 26.22 16.15 15.78
C GLU A 119 26.85 16.94 16.93
N ALA A 120 26.51 18.23 17.06
CA ALA A 120 27.00 19.07 18.15
C ALA A 120 26.49 18.58 19.52
N LEU A 121 25.22 18.22 19.60
CA LEU A 121 24.61 17.72 20.84
C LEU A 121 25.24 16.39 21.30
N LEU A 122 25.40 15.43 20.39
CA LEU A 122 25.98 14.12 20.68
C LEU A 122 27.48 14.18 21.01
N LYS A 123 28.20 15.22 20.55
CA LYS A 123 29.57 15.51 20.99
C LYS A 123 29.62 16.10 22.40
N ALA A 124 28.63 16.90 22.77
CA ALA A 124 28.60 17.63 24.04
C ALA A 124 27.99 16.82 25.19
N LYS A 125 27.19 15.79 24.90
CA LYS A 125 26.40 15.02 25.87
C LYS A 125 26.56 13.52 25.61
N PRO A 126 26.52 12.67 26.64
CA PRO A 126 26.71 11.22 26.49
C PRO A 126 25.47 10.49 25.94
N ILE A 127 24.69 11.13 25.06
CA ILE A 127 23.45 10.57 24.53
C ILE A 127 23.80 9.43 23.56
N ARG A 128 23.15 8.28 23.75
CA ARG A 128 23.33 7.06 22.94
C ARG A 128 22.03 6.58 22.34
N ALA A 129 20.90 6.89 22.96
CA ALA A 129 19.59 6.52 22.47
C ALA A 129 18.63 7.72 22.47
N ILE A 130 17.84 7.86 21.42
CA ILE A 130 16.87 8.93 21.27
C ILE A 130 15.49 8.33 21.00
N PHE A 131 14.54 8.62 21.87
CA PHE A 131 13.13 8.29 21.68
C PHE A 131 12.51 9.21 20.64
N LEU A 132 11.89 8.61 19.62
CA LEU A 132 11.27 9.32 18.50
C LEU A 132 9.78 8.96 18.39
N GLY A 133 8.94 9.98 18.23
CA GLY A 133 7.49 9.83 18.02
C GLY A 133 7.16 9.52 16.56
N VAL A 134 7.81 8.51 15.99
CA VAL A 134 7.65 8.11 14.58
C VAL A 134 6.74 6.89 14.51
N ARG A 135 5.78 6.92 13.59
CA ARG A 135 4.93 5.79 13.22
C ARG A 135 5.37 5.25 11.87
N ILE A 136 5.07 4.00 11.60
CA ILE A 136 5.50 3.36 10.36
C ILE A 136 4.98 4.05 9.08
N GLY A 137 3.79 4.65 9.12
CA GLY A 137 3.21 5.37 7.99
C GLY A 137 3.92 6.70 7.71
N ASP A 138 4.89 7.09 8.55
CA ASP A 138 5.70 8.26 8.31
C ASP A 138 6.78 7.98 7.24
N PRO A 139 7.02 8.91 6.31
CA PRO A 139 8.04 8.76 5.26
C PRO A 139 9.44 8.45 5.77
N THR A 140 9.74 8.84 7.02
CA THR A 140 11.05 8.59 7.65
C THR A 140 11.18 7.21 8.26
N ALA A 141 10.10 6.44 8.38
CA ALA A 141 10.05 5.17 9.11
C ALA A 141 10.39 3.93 8.26
N VAL A 142 10.53 4.08 6.94
CA VAL A 142 10.82 2.98 6.02
C VAL A 142 12.06 2.20 6.47
N GLY A 143 11.89 0.90 6.68
CA GLY A 143 12.94 -0.01 7.14
C GLY A 143 13.38 0.17 8.60
N GLN A 144 12.66 0.96 9.41
CA GLN A 144 12.93 1.08 10.84
C GLN A 144 12.20 0.00 11.64
N GLU A 145 12.83 -0.40 12.74
CA GLU A 145 12.27 -1.25 13.79
C GLU A 145 12.08 -0.44 15.10
N GLN A 146 11.60 -1.08 16.16
CA GLN A 146 11.47 -0.46 17.48
C GLN A 146 12.81 0.07 18.02
N PHE A 147 13.91 -0.60 17.66
CA PHE A 147 15.27 -0.16 17.90
C PHE A 147 16.02 -0.17 16.57
N SER A 148 16.59 0.95 16.15
CA SER A 148 17.34 1.01 14.90
C SER A 148 18.51 1.98 14.99
N PRO A 149 19.71 1.60 14.53
CA PRO A 149 20.83 2.54 14.47
C PRO A 149 20.50 3.69 13.52
N SER A 150 21.03 4.88 13.81
CA SER A 150 21.02 6.01 12.90
C SER A 150 21.49 5.62 11.49
N SER A 151 20.93 6.26 10.46
CA SER A 151 21.23 5.92 9.06
C SER A 151 22.69 6.26 8.69
N PRO A 152 23.30 5.59 7.69
CA PRO A 152 24.63 5.94 7.22
C PRO A 152 24.76 7.43 6.91
N GLY A 153 25.84 8.06 7.38
CA GLY A 153 26.08 9.50 7.21
C GLY A 153 25.38 10.41 8.22
N TRP A 154 24.57 9.88 9.16
CA TRP A 154 24.12 10.60 10.35
C TRP A 154 25.06 10.31 11.54
N PRO A 155 25.11 11.18 12.57
CA PRO A 155 25.85 10.86 13.78
C PRO A 155 25.31 9.58 14.44
N PRO A 156 26.16 8.76 15.07
CA PRO A 156 25.78 7.47 15.60
C PRO A 156 24.92 7.60 16.87
N PHE A 157 23.69 7.10 16.82
CA PHE A 157 22.83 6.88 17.99
C PHE A 157 21.80 5.78 17.70
N MET A 158 21.17 5.25 18.75
CA MET A 158 20.06 4.32 18.65
C MET A 158 18.73 5.09 18.58
N ARG A 159 17.98 4.93 17.49
CA ARG A 159 16.57 5.35 17.44
C ARG A 159 15.74 4.35 18.25
N VAL A 160 14.90 4.88 19.13
CA VAL A 160 13.91 4.09 19.88
C VAL A 160 12.53 4.59 19.49
N ASN A 161 11.71 3.71 18.92
CA ASN A 161 10.39 4.04 18.34
C ASN A 161 9.26 3.27 19.06
N PRO A 162 8.83 3.69 20.29
CA PRO A 162 7.84 2.93 21.06
C PRO A 162 6.43 2.87 20.45
N ILE A 163 6.12 3.79 19.54
CA ILE A 163 4.82 3.89 18.88
C ILE A 163 4.88 3.53 17.39
N LEU A 164 5.92 2.83 16.95
CA LEU A 164 6.16 2.56 15.53
C LEU A 164 4.97 1.85 14.86
N ASP A 165 4.29 0.95 15.57
CA ASP A 165 3.16 0.17 15.08
C ASP A 165 1.80 0.83 15.38
N TRP A 166 1.75 2.06 15.88
CA TRP A 166 0.49 2.75 16.18
C TRP A 166 -0.13 3.31 14.90
N SER A 167 -1.46 3.17 14.77
CA SER A 167 -2.24 3.80 13.70
C SER A 167 -2.62 5.26 14.06
N TYR A 168 -3.19 5.99 13.10
CA TYR A 168 -3.73 7.33 13.34
C TYR A 168 -4.80 7.31 14.44
N ARG A 169 -5.65 6.29 14.42
CA ARG A 169 -6.68 6.05 15.42
C ARG A 169 -6.08 5.77 16.79
N ASP A 170 -5.05 4.93 16.89
CA ASP A 170 -4.41 4.60 18.17
C ASP A 170 -3.88 5.86 18.89
N VAL A 171 -3.30 6.80 18.12
CA VAL A 171 -2.83 8.10 18.63
C VAL A 171 -3.98 8.92 19.21
N TRP A 172 -5.09 9.06 18.48
CA TRP A 172 -6.24 9.82 18.96
C TRP A 172 -6.98 9.13 20.10
N ALA A 173 -7.15 7.81 20.03
CA ALA A 173 -7.75 7.02 21.10
C ALA A 173 -6.99 7.23 22.41
N PHE A 174 -5.65 7.21 22.36
CA PHE A 174 -4.82 7.53 23.53
C PHE A 174 -5.03 8.96 24.01
N LEU A 175 -4.92 9.97 23.14
CA LEU A 175 -5.02 11.38 23.52
C LEU A 175 -6.38 11.69 24.16
N LEU A 176 -7.47 11.18 23.58
CA LEU A 176 -8.83 11.41 24.05
C LEU A 176 -9.13 10.62 25.33
N THR A 177 -8.79 9.33 25.39
CA THR A 177 -9.00 8.48 26.58
C THR A 177 -8.27 9.04 27.79
N CYS A 178 -7.02 9.45 27.59
CA CYS A 178 -6.17 10.00 28.64
C CYS A 178 -6.41 11.49 28.92
N LYS A 179 -7.29 12.16 28.15
CA LYS A 179 -7.56 13.61 28.23
C LYS A 179 -6.27 14.46 28.17
N VAL A 180 -5.34 14.04 27.31
CA VAL A 180 -4.07 14.72 27.09
C VAL A 180 -4.31 15.95 26.22
N GLN A 181 -3.74 17.09 26.63
CA GLN A 181 -3.78 18.31 25.83
C GLN A 181 -2.91 18.14 24.57
N TYR A 182 -3.39 18.66 23.45
CA TYR A 182 -2.70 18.66 22.16
C TYR A 182 -2.82 20.04 21.48
N CYS A 183 -2.01 20.28 20.45
CA CYS A 183 -2.00 21.54 19.72
C CYS A 183 -3.38 21.86 19.12
N SER A 184 -3.85 23.10 19.30
CA SER A 184 -5.18 23.56 18.86
C SER A 184 -5.40 23.55 17.34
N LEU A 185 -4.35 23.43 16.53
CA LEU A 185 -4.48 23.26 15.08
C LEU A 185 -5.24 21.98 14.73
N TYR A 186 -5.12 20.93 15.55
CA TYR A 186 -5.85 19.69 15.32
C TYR A 186 -7.37 19.89 15.42
N ASP A 187 -7.85 20.81 16.26
CA ASP A 187 -9.29 21.16 16.33
C ASP A 187 -9.76 21.96 15.10
N GLN A 188 -8.82 22.52 14.34
CA GLN A 188 -9.06 23.32 13.14
C GLN A 188 -8.94 22.51 11.85
N GLY A 189 -8.95 21.17 11.94
CA GLY A 189 -8.93 20.26 10.78
C GLY A 189 -7.55 19.93 10.24
N TYR A 190 -6.46 20.38 10.87
CA TYR A 190 -5.11 19.95 10.49
C TYR A 190 -4.88 18.52 10.98
N THR A 191 -4.63 17.57 10.08
CA THR A 191 -4.43 16.15 10.43
C THR A 191 -2.95 15.75 10.51
N SER A 192 -2.10 16.42 9.73
CA SER A 192 -0.63 16.32 9.73
C SER A 192 -0.06 17.73 9.73
N ILE A 193 0.87 18.04 10.64
CA ILE A 193 1.45 19.38 10.77
C ILE A 193 2.92 19.31 10.34
N GLY A 194 3.33 20.17 9.41
CA GLY A 194 4.75 20.33 9.04
C GLY A 194 5.05 21.80 8.89
N SER A 195 5.42 22.28 7.71
CA SER A 195 5.73 23.69 7.56
C SER A 195 4.48 24.54 7.30
N VAL A 196 4.50 25.79 7.74
CA VAL A 196 3.46 26.78 7.43
C VAL A 196 3.27 27.00 5.92
N TYR A 197 4.25 26.59 5.10
CA TYR A 197 4.23 26.76 3.64
C TYR A 197 3.57 25.61 2.89
N ASP A 198 3.50 24.41 3.50
CA ASP A 198 3.05 23.19 2.83
C ASP A 198 1.89 22.49 3.53
N THR A 199 1.40 23.06 4.63
CA THR A 199 0.35 22.43 5.44
C THR A 199 -0.94 23.24 5.36
N VAL A 200 -2.03 22.59 4.98
CA VAL A 200 -3.41 23.10 4.98
C VAL A 200 -4.33 22.16 5.76
N PRO A 201 -5.51 22.63 6.23
CA PRO A 201 -6.52 21.75 6.81
C PRO A 201 -6.93 20.63 5.85
N ASN A 202 -7.32 19.48 6.39
CA ASN A 202 -7.74 18.34 5.58
C ASN A 202 -9.14 18.61 5.00
N ALA A 203 -9.27 18.60 3.67
CA ALA A 203 -10.51 18.90 2.97
C ALA A 203 -11.67 17.96 3.34
N LEU A 204 -11.38 16.72 3.74
CA LEU A 204 -12.38 15.73 4.17
C LEU A 204 -13.04 16.11 5.50
N LEU A 205 -12.44 17.03 6.25
CA LEU A 205 -12.99 17.56 7.50
C LEU A 205 -13.78 18.85 7.28
N SER A 206 -13.90 19.35 6.05
CA SER A 206 -14.65 20.58 5.76
C SER A 206 -16.13 20.43 6.10
N ILE A 207 -16.71 21.50 6.64
CA ILE A 207 -18.13 21.62 6.94
C ILE A 207 -18.72 22.59 5.92
N SER A 208 -19.66 22.11 5.11
CA SER A 208 -20.42 22.95 4.17
C SER A 208 -21.27 23.95 4.95
N SER A 209 -20.76 25.18 5.11
CA SER A 209 -21.49 26.28 5.72
C SER A 209 -21.73 27.38 4.70
N THR A 210 -22.91 27.99 4.73
CA THR A 210 -23.31 29.14 3.91
C THR A 210 -22.56 30.44 4.28
N SER A 211 -21.63 30.41 5.24
CA SER A 211 -20.83 31.56 5.66
C SER A 211 -19.45 31.57 4.98
N SER A 212 -18.91 32.76 4.72
CA SER A 212 -17.67 33.00 3.96
C SER A 212 -16.37 32.52 4.63
N LYS A 213 -16.44 31.74 5.71
CA LYS A 213 -15.28 31.10 6.36
C LYS A 213 -15.52 29.60 6.39
N GLU A 214 -14.65 28.86 5.71
CA GLU A 214 -14.60 27.40 5.80
C GLU A 214 -14.36 26.99 7.26
N LYS A 215 -15.25 26.13 7.78
CA LYS A 215 -15.11 25.53 9.10
C LYS A 215 -14.70 24.08 8.92
N PHE A 216 -13.84 23.57 9.79
CA PHE A 216 -13.39 22.19 9.77
C PHE A 216 -13.78 21.47 11.05
N LYS A 217 -14.03 20.17 10.92
CA LYS A 217 -14.13 19.24 12.04
C LYS A 217 -12.74 18.98 12.64
N PRO A 218 -12.64 18.65 13.94
CA PRO A 218 -11.38 18.23 14.54
C PRO A 218 -10.74 17.02 13.88
N ALA A 219 -9.42 16.93 13.96
CA ALA A 219 -8.58 15.93 13.30
C ALA A 219 -8.95 14.48 13.69
N TYR A 220 -9.34 14.25 14.94
CA TYR A 220 -9.78 12.92 15.41
C TYR A 220 -11.10 12.43 14.77
N LEU A 221 -11.79 13.26 13.99
CA LEU A 221 -12.96 12.87 13.20
C LEU A 221 -12.62 12.51 11.73
N LEU A 222 -11.35 12.40 11.38
CA LEU A 222 -10.94 11.94 10.05
C LEU A 222 -11.37 10.48 9.87
N PRO A 223 -12.18 10.15 8.84
CA PRO A 223 -12.73 8.81 8.67
C PRO A 223 -11.66 7.77 8.31
N ASP A 224 -10.67 8.18 7.51
CA ASP A 224 -9.58 7.31 7.08
C ASP A 224 -8.22 7.91 7.47
N GLY A 225 -7.52 7.22 8.39
CA GLY A 225 -6.19 7.60 8.84
C GLY A 225 -5.12 7.58 7.76
N ARG A 226 -5.29 6.81 6.67
CA ARG A 226 -4.38 6.80 5.50
C ARG A 226 -4.30 8.17 4.83
N LEU A 227 -5.37 8.95 4.95
CA LEU A 227 -5.50 10.29 4.38
C LEU A 227 -5.02 11.40 5.32
N GLU A 228 -4.31 11.04 6.40
CA GLU A 228 -3.75 11.99 7.37
C GLU A 228 -2.92 13.11 6.71
N ARG A 229 -2.18 12.78 5.64
CA ARG A 229 -1.30 13.72 4.93
C ARG A 229 -1.95 14.36 3.70
N ALA A 230 -3.26 14.20 3.49
CA ALA A 230 -3.97 14.81 2.37
C ALA A 230 -3.94 16.34 2.39
N GLY A 231 -3.83 16.95 3.58
CA GLY A 231 -3.64 18.39 3.78
C GLY A 231 -2.24 18.92 3.46
N ARG A 232 -1.47 18.25 2.58
CA ARG A 232 -0.14 18.70 2.16
C ARG A 232 -0.21 19.31 0.76
N VAL A 233 0.22 20.57 0.63
CA VAL A 233 0.36 21.20 -0.67
C VAL A 233 1.54 20.55 -1.40
N LYS A 234 1.28 19.87 -2.51
CA LYS A 234 2.35 19.27 -3.33
C LYS A 234 3.27 20.41 -3.81
N LYS A 235 4.56 20.33 -3.45
CA LYS A 235 5.59 21.13 -4.15
C LYS A 235 5.55 20.68 -5.62
N ASN A 236 5.16 21.58 -6.53
CA ASN A 236 5.43 21.41 -7.94
C ASN A 236 6.95 21.48 -8.12
N SER A 237 7.63 20.34 -8.01
CA SER A 237 9.03 20.22 -8.41
C SER A 237 9.08 20.37 -9.94
N PRO A 238 10.04 21.14 -10.48
CA PRO A 238 10.22 21.26 -11.91
C PRO A 238 10.57 19.89 -12.48
N ILE A 239 9.86 19.49 -13.53
CA ILE A 239 10.14 18.28 -14.30
C ILE A 239 11.51 18.47 -14.93
N ASP A 240 12.55 17.88 -14.35
CA ASP A 240 13.84 17.77 -15.00
C ASP A 240 13.71 16.72 -16.11
N GLY A 241 13.73 17.23 -17.33
CA GLY A 241 13.51 16.47 -18.54
C GLY A 241 14.76 15.68 -18.90
N THR A 242 14.64 14.36 -18.88
CA THR A 242 15.43 13.52 -19.79
C THR A 242 14.59 12.34 -20.25
N ARG A 243 13.55 12.63 -21.03
CA ARG A 243 13.09 11.71 -22.08
C ARG A 243 13.48 12.34 -23.41
N CYS A 244 14.44 11.72 -24.09
CA CYS A 244 14.78 12.07 -25.46
C CYS A 244 13.55 11.92 -26.37
N PRO A 245 13.39 12.80 -27.37
CA PRO A 245 12.12 13.01 -28.04
C PRO A 245 11.91 11.97 -29.13
N ALA A 246 10.82 11.20 -29.04
CA ALA A 246 10.21 10.64 -30.23
C ALA A 246 9.51 11.79 -30.96
N VAL A 247 9.80 11.91 -32.24
CA VAL A 247 9.34 12.96 -33.15
C VAL A 247 7.81 13.03 -33.16
N ASN A 248 7.25 14.08 -32.55
CA ASN A 248 5.85 14.46 -32.74
C ASN A 248 5.77 15.38 -33.96
N ASN A 249 5.31 14.84 -35.09
CA ASN A 249 4.63 15.64 -36.09
C ASN A 249 3.18 15.78 -35.66
N GLY A 250 2.79 16.99 -35.28
CA GLY A 250 1.48 17.30 -34.73
C GLY A 250 0.33 16.94 -35.65
N LEU A 251 -0.73 16.38 -35.05
CA LEU A 251 -2.12 16.36 -35.50
C LEU A 251 -3.00 16.02 -34.28
N ASP A 252 -3.81 17.00 -33.88
CA ASP A 252 -5.03 16.98 -33.05
C ASP A 252 -5.22 15.91 -31.96
N GLY A 253 -5.08 16.35 -30.71
CA GLY A 253 -5.18 15.59 -29.46
C GLY A 253 -6.59 15.23 -28.97
N VAL A 254 -7.47 14.72 -29.84
CA VAL A 254 -8.81 14.22 -29.42
C VAL A 254 -9.00 12.71 -29.69
N ASN A 255 -8.11 12.04 -30.42
CA ASN A 255 -8.28 10.62 -30.80
C ASN A 255 -7.23 9.64 -30.23
N SER A 256 -6.30 10.08 -29.38
CA SER A 256 -5.12 9.28 -29.01
C SER A 256 -5.37 8.19 -27.95
N GLN A 257 -6.55 8.13 -27.33
CA GLN A 257 -6.91 7.05 -26.38
C GLN A 257 -7.57 5.83 -27.06
N LYS A 258 -8.11 5.96 -28.28
CA LYS A 258 -8.86 4.88 -28.93
C LYS A 258 -8.01 3.67 -29.36
N ASN A 259 -6.69 3.80 -29.41
CA ASN A 259 -5.78 2.75 -29.91
C ASN A 259 -4.70 2.28 -28.92
N ARG A 260 -4.80 2.61 -27.63
CA ARG A 260 -3.86 2.06 -26.64
C ARG A 260 -4.22 0.60 -26.35
N MET A 261 -3.28 -0.31 -26.59
CA MET A 261 -3.42 -1.73 -26.23
C MET A 261 -3.07 -1.87 -24.74
N PHE A 262 -4.06 -2.20 -23.92
CA PHE A 262 -3.85 -2.44 -22.49
C PHE A 262 -3.33 -3.86 -22.27
N THR A 263 -2.29 -3.98 -21.46
CA THR A 263 -1.68 -5.28 -21.14
C THR A 263 -1.92 -5.69 -19.70
N ALA A 264 -2.22 -6.97 -19.51
CA ALA A 264 -2.32 -7.59 -18.19
C ALA A 264 -1.35 -8.76 -18.06
N SER A 265 -0.83 -8.97 -16.85
CA SER A 265 -0.16 -10.21 -16.47
C SER A 265 -0.98 -10.96 -15.43
N VAL A 266 -0.87 -12.29 -15.44
CA VAL A 266 -1.59 -13.18 -14.52
C VAL A 266 -0.59 -14.05 -13.77
N ILE A 267 -0.66 -14.09 -12.44
CA ILE A 267 0.20 -14.91 -11.58
C ILE A 267 -0.68 -15.83 -10.73
N GLY A 268 -0.51 -17.13 -10.89
CA GLY A 268 -1.06 -18.13 -9.97
C GLY A 268 -0.05 -18.46 -8.87
N VAL A 269 -0.48 -18.47 -7.62
CA VAL A 269 0.36 -18.84 -6.47
C VAL A 269 -0.16 -20.15 -5.90
N GLY A 270 0.64 -21.21 -5.97
CA GLY A 270 0.24 -22.53 -5.50
C GLY A 270 1.21 -23.65 -5.88
N ASP A 271 1.81 -24.29 -4.89
CA ASP A 271 2.68 -25.45 -5.09
C ASP A 271 1.93 -26.64 -5.72
N GLU A 272 0.65 -26.82 -5.37
CA GLU A 272 -0.21 -27.89 -5.88
C GLU A 272 -0.43 -27.81 -7.40
N MET A 273 -0.44 -26.60 -7.96
CA MET A 273 -0.49 -26.37 -9.41
C MET A 273 0.84 -26.77 -10.06
N LEU A 274 1.97 -26.41 -9.43
CA LEU A 274 3.31 -26.76 -9.90
C LEU A 274 3.61 -28.26 -9.78
N PHE A 275 3.07 -28.93 -8.76
CA PHE A 275 3.15 -30.37 -8.58
C PHE A 275 2.23 -31.14 -9.54
N GLY A 276 1.30 -30.44 -10.21
CA GLY A 276 0.30 -31.05 -11.09
C GLY A 276 -0.77 -31.86 -10.34
N THR A 277 -0.91 -31.64 -9.03
CA THR A 277 -1.93 -32.30 -8.21
C THR A 277 -3.30 -31.66 -8.44
N VAL A 278 -3.33 -30.37 -8.74
CA VAL A 278 -4.53 -29.59 -9.06
C VAL A 278 -4.33 -28.94 -10.43
N GLU A 279 -5.33 -29.05 -11.29
CA GLU A 279 -5.33 -28.37 -12.59
C GLU A 279 -5.77 -26.91 -12.40
N ASP A 280 -4.99 -25.97 -12.94
CA ASP A 280 -5.33 -24.55 -12.89
C ASP A 280 -6.50 -24.22 -13.84
N GLN A 281 -7.65 -23.90 -13.24
CA GLN A 281 -8.85 -23.47 -13.95
C GLN A 281 -9.03 -21.94 -13.92
N LEU A 282 -8.37 -21.24 -13.00
CA LEU A 282 -8.56 -19.82 -12.72
C LEU A 282 -7.79 -18.97 -13.73
N GLY A 283 -6.50 -19.29 -13.95
CA GLY A 283 -5.64 -18.57 -14.89
C GLY A 283 -6.24 -18.49 -16.29
N PRO A 284 -6.61 -19.63 -16.93
CA PRO A 284 -7.25 -19.61 -18.24
C PRO A 284 -8.59 -18.87 -18.28
N SER A 285 -9.38 -18.93 -17.19
CA SER A 285 -10.65 -18.21 -17.09
C SER A 285 -10.43 -16.70 -17.04
N LEU A 286 -9.47 -16.25 -16.24
CA LEU A 286 -9.11 -14.84 -16.10
C LEU A 286 -8.56 -14.27 -17.42
N CYS A 287 -7.74 -15.03 -18.16
CA CYS A 287 -7.28 -14.63 -19.49
C CYS A 287 -8.44 -14.41 -20.47
N ARG A 288 -9.46 -15.29 -20.47
CA ARG A 288 -10.66 -15.13 -21.32
C ARG A 288 -11.44 -13.88 -20.95
N LYS A 289 -11.58 -13.60 -19.65
CA LYS A 289 -12.27 -12.42 -19.12
C LYS A 289 -11.55 -11.11 -19.46
N LEU A 290 -10.22 -11.07 -19.33
CA LEU A 290 -9.41 -9.93 -19.77
C LEU A 290 -9.57 -9.68 -21.27
N HIS A 291 -9.51 -10.75 -22.07
CA HIS A 291 -9.70 -10.65 -23.51
C HIS A 291 -11.10 -10.14 -23.89
N SER A 292 -12.14 -10.51 -23.15
CA SER A 292 -13.52 -10.06 -23.42
C SER A 292 -13.74 -8.57 -23.11
N ILE A 293 -12.87 -7.93 -22.34
CA ILE A 293 -12.89 -6.47 -22.12
C ILE A 293 -11.85 -5.73 -22.98
N GLY A 294 -11.21 -6.43 -23.92
CA GLY A 294 -10.26 -5.88 -24.88
C GLY A 294 -8.84 -5.65 -24.33
N TRP A 295 -8.50 -6.34 -23.23
CA TRP A 295 -7.15 -6.38 -22.66
C TRP A 295 -6.36 -7.59 -23.17
N LEU A 296 -5.07 -7.39 -23.43
CA LEU A 296 -4.18 -8.46 -23.85
C LEU A 296 -3.44 -9.03 -22.65
N THR A 297 -3.59 -10.34 -22.38
CA THR A 297 -2.72 -11.00 -21.42
C THR A 297 -1.34 -11.23 -22.05
N SER A 298 -0.32 -10.50 -21.58
CA SER A 298 1.04 -10.58 -22.12
C SER A 298 1.75 -11.85 -21.66
N GLN A 299 1.62 -12.17 -20.37
CA GLN A 299 2.24 -13.33 -19.73
C GLN A 299 1.34 -13.87 -18.62
N ALA A 300 1.35 -15.19 -18.47
CA ALA A 300 0.80 -15.88 -17.32
C ALA A 300 1.88 -16.80 -16.73
N SER A 301 2.01 -16.82 -15.41
CA SER A 301 2.97 -17.67 -14.70
C SER A 301 2.35 -18.28 -13.45
N VAL A 302 2.94 -19.38 -13.00
CA VAL A 302 2.60 -20.04 -11.74
C VAL A 302 3.86 -20.09 -10.88
N VAL A 303 3.77 -19.65 -9.63
CA VAL A 303 4.89 -19.55 -8.69
C VAL A 303 4.63 -20.37 -7.43
N ARG A 304 5.72 -20.70 -6.72
CA ARG A 304 5.67 -21.44 -5.46
C ARG A 304 5.04 -20.63 -4.34
N ASN A 305 4.57 -21.32 -3.31
CA ASN A 305 4.12 -20.73 -2.04
C ASN A 305 5.31 -20.23 -1.20
N ASP A 306 6.11 -19.34 -1.79
CA ASP A 306 7.30 -18.73 -1.22
C ASP A 306 7.29 -17.22 -1.48
N ILE A 307 7.57 -16.43 -0.43
CA ILE A 307 7.48 -14.96 -0.46
C ILE A 307 8.39 -14.38 -1.55
N ASP A 308 9.60 -14.93 -1.69
CA ASP A 308 10.61 -14.43 -2.62
C ASP A 308 10.20 -14.72 -4.07
N SER A 309 9.68 -15.92 -4.31
CA SER A 309 9.16 -16.34 -5.60
C SER A 309 7.99 -15.45 -6.07
N VAL A 310 7.05 -15.13 -5.18
CA VAL A 310 5.95 -14.19 -5.50
C VAL A 310 6.49 -12.78 -5.73
N ALA A 311 7.40 -12.31 -4.87
CA ALA A 311 7.92 -10.94 -4.95
C ALA A 311 8.69 -10.69 -6.25
N GLU A 312 9.53 -11.64 -6.69
CA GLU A 312 10.29 -11.53 -7.93
C GLU A 312 9.38 -11.43 -9.16
N GLU A 313 8.31 -12.23 -9.22
CA GLU A 313 7.40 -12.23 -10.37
C GLU A 313 6.50 -10.99 -10.38
N VAL A 314 6.06 -10.51 -9.22
CA VAL A 314 5.33 -9.24 -9.10
C VAL A 314 6.23 -8.06 -9.50
N GLU A 315 7.50 -8.03 -9.05
CA GLU A 315 8.47 -6.99 -9.44
C GLU A 315 8.66 -6.93 -10.96
N ARG A 316 8.73 -8.11 -11.58
CA ARG A 316 8.89 -8.24 -13.03
C ARG A 316 7.67 -7.72 -13.79
N PHE A 317 6.47 -8.03 -13.32
CA PHE A 317 5.23 -7.68 -14.04
C PHE A 317 4.70 -6.28 -13.74
N LYS A 318 4.92 -5.74 -12.54
CA LYS A 318 4.43 -4.39 -12.19
C LYS A 318 5.00 -3.28 -13.10
N SER A 319 6.17 -3.52 -13.70
CA SER A 319 6.85 -2.55 -14.58
C SER A 319 6.57 -2.76 -16.07
N THR A 320 6.07 -3.94 -16.46
CA THR A 320 5.92 -4.36 -17.87
C THR A 320 4.46 -4.44 -18.32
N SER A 321 3.52 -4.53 -17.38
CA SER A 321 2.08 -4.62 -17.65
C SER A 321 1.31 -3.45 -17.04
N ASP A 322 0.23 -3.02 -17.70
CA ASP A 322 -0.64 -1.98 -17.16
C ASP A 322 -1.38 -2.47 -15.89
N MET A 323 -1.69 -3.77 -15.80
CA MET A 323 -2.27 -4.41 -14.61
C MET A 323 -1.68 -5.81 -14.37
N VAL A 324 -1.57 -6.21 -13.11
CA VAL A 324 -1.15 -7.57 -12.70
C VAL A 324 -2.24 -8.16 -11.82
N PHE A 325 -2.66 -9.38 -12.13
CA PHE A 325 -3.64 -10.11 -11.34
C PHE A 325 -2.99 -11.31 -10.67
N LEU A 326 -3.21 -11.45 -9.38
CA LEU A 326 -2.80 -12.62 -8.60
C LEU A 326 -4.03 -13.41 -8.16
N TYR A 327 -3.90 -14.73 -8.12
CA TYR A 327 -4.83 -15.63 -7.46
C TYR A 327 -4.08 -16.73 -6.73
N GLY A 328 -4.71 -17.31 -5.71
CA GLY A 328 -4.07 -18.31 -4.85
C GLY A 328 -3.13 -17.70 -3.80
N GLY A 329 -2.77 -18.49 -2.79
CA GLY A 329 -1.91 -18.06 -1.68
C GLY A 329 -2.50 -16.93 -0.82
N VAL A 330 -3.84 -16.83 -0.75
CA VAL A 330 -4.56 -15.84 0.06
C VAL A 330 -5.40 -16.58 1.11
N GLY A 331 -5.09 -16.37 2.38
CA GLY A 331 -5.73 -17.09 3.48
C GLY A 331 -4.92 -17.03 4.78
N PRO A 332 -5.32 -17.78 5.82
CA PRO A 332 -4.66 -17.80 7.13
C PRO A 332 -3.53 -18.83 7.24
N LEU A 333 -3.30 -19.66 6.22
CA LEU A 333 -2.33 -20.75 6.28
C LEU A 333 -0.92 -20.22 6.09
N HIS A 334 0.06 -20.95 6.61
CA HIS A 334 1.49 -20.63 6.43
C HIS A 334 1.94 -20.59 4.96
N SER A 335 1.20 -21.26 4.07
CA SER A 335 1.42 -21.25 2.62
C SER A 335 0.79 -20.03 1.92
N ASP A 336 -0.04 -19.24 2.61
CA ASP A 336 -0.70 -18.08 2.06
C ASP A 336 0.22 -16.86 2.07
N VAL A 337 1.12 -16.82 1.08
CA VAL A 337 2.23 -15.86 1.01
C VAL A 337 1.97 -14.68 0.08
N THR A 338 0.82 -14.62 -0.60
CA THR A 338 0.57 -13.66 -1.69
C THR A 338 0.69 -12.21 -1.23
N SER A 339 0.02 -11.83 -0.14
CA SER A 339 0.11 -10.47 0.41
C SER A 339 1.54 -10.11 0.83
N ALA A 340 2.27 -11.05 1.44
CA ALA A 340 3.66 -10.85 1.85
C ALA A 340 4.60 -10.66 0.65
N GLY A 341 4.42 -11.46 -0.40
CA GLY A 341 5.17 -11.34 -1.65
C GLY A 341 4.92 -10.01 -2.35
N VAL A 342 3.66 -9.58 -2.42
CA VAL A 342 3.29 -8.25 -2.94
C VAL A 342 3.93 -7.13 -2.10
N ALA A 343 3.87 -7.21 -0.76
CA ALA A 343 4.51 -6.23 0.11
C ALA A 343 6.02 -6.12 -0.15
N LYS A 344 6.71 -7.27 -0.24
CA LYS A 344 8.14 -7.35 -0.54
C LYS A 344 8.47 -6.75 -1.91
N ALA A 345 7.68 -7.03 -2.94
CA ALA A 345 7.88 -6.46 -4.28
C ALA A 345 7.75 -4.93 -4.29
N PHE A 346 6.93 -4.34 -3.42
CA PHE A 346 6.83 -2.88 -3.30
C PHE A 346 7.80 -2.27 -2.28
N GLY A 347 8.61 -3.08 -1.60
CA GLY A 347 9.52 -2.62 -0.55
C GLY A 347 8.78 -2.06 0.67
N VAL A 348 7.54 -2.50 0.90
CA VAL A 348 6.74 -2.13 2.06
C VAL A 348 6.63 -3.32 3.00
N ARG A 349 6.34 -3.06 4.28
CA ARG A 349 6.04 -4.13 5.22
C ARG A 349 4.57 -4.51 5.17
N LEU A 350 4.24 -5.65 5.75
CA LEU A 350 2.88 -5.96 6.11
C LEU A 350 2.49 -5.26 7.42
N ALA A 351 1.26 -4.79 7.48
CA ALA A 351 0.66 -4.25 8.70
C ALA A 351 -0.83 -4.66 8.79
N PRO A 352 -1.39 -4.75 10.01
CA PRO A 352 -2.81 -4.98 10.17
C PRO A 352 -3.61 -3.83 9.56
N ASP A 353 -4.49 -4.16 8.62
CA ASP A 353 -5.48 -3.26 8.06
C ASP A 353 -6.79 -3.37 8.87
N GLU A 354 -7.16 -2.28 9.56
CA GLU A 354 -8.31 -2.26 10.47
C GLU A 354 -9.64 -2.48 9.74
N GLU A 355 -9.75 -1.96 8.51
CA GLU A 355 -10.96 -2.07 7.71
C GLU A 355 -11.14 -3.51 7.24
N PHE A 356 -10.09 -4.12 6.71
CA PHE A 356 -10.10 -5.53 6.31
C PHE A 356 -10.33 -6.46 7.50
N GLU A 357 -9.73 -6.18 8.66
CA GLU A 357 -9.93 -6.95 9.89
C GLU A 357 -11.40 -6.95 10.31
N GLU A 358 -12.10 -5.83 10.17
CA GLU A 358 -13.52 -5.74 10.50
C GLU A 358 -14.37 -6.62 9.56
N PHE A 359 -14.10 -6.63 8.26
CA PHE A 359 -14.76 -7.53 7.31
C PHE A 359 -14.51 -9.00 7.66
N LEU A 360 -13.26 -9.35 7.97
CA LEU A 360 -12.90 -10.71 8.37
C LEU A 360 -13.60 -11.13 9.66
N ARG A 361 -13.76 -10.22 10.64
CA ARG A 361 -14.48 -10.51 11.88
C ARG A 361 -15.96 -10.77 11.63
N HIS A 362 -16.60 -10.04 10.71
CA HIS A 362 -17.98 -10.31 10.32
C HIS A 362 -18.15 -11.65 9.61
N LEU A 363 -17.16 -12.06 8.81
CA LEU A 363 -17.19 -13.30 8.04
C LEU A 363 -16.89 -14.54 8.90
N ILE A 364 -15.87 -14.47 9.76
CA ILE A 364 -15.31 -15.61 10.50
C ILE A 364 -15.80 -15.65 11.96
N GLY A 365 -16.39 -14.55 12.45
CA GLY A 365 -16.85 -14.41 13.84
C GLY A 365 -15.71 -14.37 14.85
N ASP A 366 -15.99 -14.72 16.10
CA ASP A 366 -15.01 -14.77 17.21
C ASP A 366 -14.03 -15.96 17.11
N GLN A 367 -14.00 -16.69 15.99
CA GLN A 367 -13.12 -17.86 15.81
C GLN A 367 -11.67 -17.49 15.48
N CYS A 368 -11.33 -16.21 15.36
CA CYS A 368 -9.94 -15.75 15.28
C CYS A 368 -9.23 -16.01 16.62
N THR A 369 -8.68 -17.21 16.80
CA THR A 369 -7.86 -17.55 17.95
C THR A 369 -6.44 -16.98 17.80
N GLY A 370 -6.12 -15.92 18.54
CA GLY A 370 -4.78 -15.33 18.59
C GLY A 370 -4.81 -13.80 18.76
N ASP A 371 -3.68 -13.21 19.18
CA ASP A 371 -3.56 -11.76 19.38
C ASP A 371 -3.49 -10.96 18.04
N ARG A 372 -3.37 -11.65 16.89
CA ARG A 372 -3.20 -11.05 15.56
C ARG A 372 -3.95 -11.86 14.50
N ASN A 373 -4.74 -11.19 13.68
CA ASN A 373 -5.32 -11.77 12.48
C ASN A 373 -4.31 -11.64 11.33
N GLU A 374 -3.61 -12.73 11.00
CA GLU A 374 -2.60 -12.74 9.92
C GLU A 374 -3.23 -12.44 8.55
N MET A 375 -4.51 -12.77 8.34
CA MET A 375 -5.23 -12.42 7.10
C MET A 375 -5.49 -10.92 6.96
N ALA A 376 -5.48 -10.18 8.07
CA ALA A 376 -5.59 -8.73 8.08
C ALA A 376 -4.26 -8.02 7.79
N GLN A 377 -3.16 -8.76 7.65
CA GLN A 377 -1.86 -8.19 7.32
C GLN A 377 -1.80 -7.86 5.81
N LEU A 378 -1.87 -6.57 5.47
CA LEU A 378 -1.83 -6.08 4.09
C LEU A 378 -0.61 -5.17 3.83
N PRO A 379 -0.16 -5.04 2.56
CA PRO A 379 0.94 -4.13 2.18
C PRO A 379 0.71 -2.68 2.61
N GLU A 380 1.50 -2.23 3.58
CA GLU A 380 1.23 -0.98 4.26
C GLU A 380 1.41 0.26 3.37
N GLY A 381 0.43 1.17 3.42
CA GLY A 381 0.49 2.48 2.75
C GLY A 381 0.21 2.45 1.24
N ILE A 382 0.02 1.27 0.65
CA ILE A 382 -0.26 1.11 -0.78
C ILE A 382 -1.53 0.33 -1.07
N THR A 383 -2.10 -0.34 -0.05
CA THR A 383 -3.34 -1.10 -0.19
C THR A 383 -4.56 -0.19 -0.27
N GLU A 384 -5.34 -0.43 -1.30
CA GLU A 384 -6.68 0.08 -1.55
C GLU A 384 -7.64 -1.11 -1.48
N LEU A 385 -8.67 -1.00 -0.64
CA LEU A 385 -9.72 -2.01 -0.52
C LEU A 385 -10.87 -1.63 -1.43
N LEU A 386 -11.22 -2.55 -2.33
CA LEU A 386 -12.28 -2.36 -3.31
C LEU A 386 -13.56 -3.02 -2.80
N HIS A 387 -14.48 -2.20 -2.30
CA HIS A 387 -15.71 -2.66 -1.66
C HIS A 387 -16.80 -2.97 -2.66
N HIS A 388 -17.50 -4.07 -2.46
CA HIS A 388 -18.67 -4.41 -3.27
C HIS A 388 -19.70 -5.18 -2.42
N GLU A 389 -20.99 -4.86 -2.56
CA GLU A 389 -22.05 -5.44 -1.73
C GLU A 389 -22.21 -6.96 -1.89
N LYS A 390 -21.82 -7.49 -3.05
CA LYS A 390 -21.86 -8.93 -3.35
C LYS A 390 -20.68 -9.71 -2.76
N LEU A 391 -19.61 -9.03 -2.33
CA LEU A 391 -18.41 -9.69 -1.83
C LEU A 391 -18.40 -9.73 -0.30
N GLY A 392 -18.10 -10.91 0.27
CA GLY A 392 -17.95 -11.08 1.73
C GLY A 392 -16.72 -10.35 2.30
N VAL A 393 -15.69 -10.13 1.49
CA VAL A 393 -14.50 -9.34 1.79
C VAL A 393 -14.14 -8.47 0.59
N PRO A 394 -13.60 -7.25 0.78
CA PRO A 394 -13.22 -6.39 -0.34
C PRO A 394 -12.03 -6.99 -1.12
N LEU A 395 -11.93 -6.65 -2.40
CA LEU A 395 -10.75 -7.03 -3.20
C LEU A 395 -9.56 -6.16 -2.79
N ILE A 396 -8.37 -6.75 -2.79
CA ILE A 396 -7.14 -6.06 -2.40
C ILE A 396 -6.46 -5.55 -3.66
N LYS A 397 -6.25 -4.25 -3.74
CA LYS A 397 -5.49 -3.60 -4.82
C LYS A 397 -4.28 -2.87 -4.24
N CYS A 398 -3.10 -3.13 -4.80
CA CYS A 398 -1.85 -2.47 -4.45
C CYS A 398 -1.28 -1.84 -5.73
N HIS A 399 -1.49 -0.53 -5.91
CA HIS A 399 -1.17 0.15 -7.17
C HIS A 399 -1.83 -0.51 -8.41
N ASN A 400 -1.03 -1.09 -9.32
CA ASN A 400 -1.49 -1.80 -10.51
C ASN A 400 -1.55 -3.33 -10.30
N VAL A 401 -1.59 -3.78 -9.05
CA VAL A 401 -1.65 -5.20 -8.69
C VAL A 401 -2.97 -5.49 -7.99
N ILE A 402 -3.75 -6.44 -8.50
CA ILE A 402 -5.02 -6.88 -7.92
C ILE A 402 -4.86 -8.30 -7.43
N VAL A 403 -5.22 -8.54 -6.17
CA VAL A 403 -5.19 -9.86 -5.53
C VAL A 403 -6.62 -10.38 -5.45
N LEU A 404 -6.87 -11.49 -6.14
CA LEU A 404 -8.15 -12.19 -6.18
C LEU A 404 -8.11 -13.35 -5.17
N SER A 405 -9.12 -13.43 -4.32
CA SER A 405 -9.24 -14.46 -3.28
C SER A 405 -10.06 -15.68 -3.73
N ALA A 406 -10.39 -15.76 -5.02
CA ALA A 406 -11.21 -16.82 -5.58
C ALA A 406 -10.51 -18.19 -5.49
N THR A 407 -11.23 -19.19 -4.99
CA THR A 407 -10.76 -20.59 -4.89
C THR A 407 -11.28 -21.46 -6.04
N ASN A 408 -12.32 -21.02 -6.73
CA ASN A 408 -12.97 -21.73 -7.82
C ASN A 408 -13.50 -20.77 -8.89
N ALA A 409 -13.89 -21.32 -10.04
CA ALA A 409 -14.33 -20.53 -11.19
C ALA A 409 -15.57 -19.66 -10.90
N THR A 410 -16.50 -20.14 -10.06
CA THR A 410 -17.71 -19.40 -9.69
C THR A 410 -17.37 -18.16 -8.86
N GLU A 411 -16.49 -18.30 -7.86
CA GLU A 411 -16.01 -17.17 -7.07
C GLU A 411 -15.21 -16.19 -7.92
N LEU A 412 -14.41 -16.68 -8.87
CA LEU A 412 -13.68 -15.83 -9.81
C LEU A 412 -14.64 -15.06 -10.72
N ASP A 413 -15.72 -15.69 -11.17
CA ASP A 413 -16.76 -15.03 -11.97
C ASP A 413 -17.41 -13.89 -11.19
N GLU A 414 -17.81 -14.15 -9.94
CA GLU A 414 -18.40 -13.13 -9.06
C GLU A 414 -17.44 -11.98 -8.76
N GLN A 415 -16.19 -12.28 -8.38
CA GLN A 415 -15.17 -11.25 -8.12
C GLN A 415 -14.87 -10.42 -9.36
N TRP A 416 -14.82 -11.05 -10.54
CA TRP A 416 -14.60 -10.34 -11.79
C TRP A 416 -15.73 -9.38 -12.13
N ASP A 417 -16.98 -9.83 -12.00
CA ASP A 417 -18.15 -8.99 -12.31
C ASP A 417 -18.19 -7.78 -11.37
N CYS A 418 -17.93 -7.98 -10.08
CA CYS A 418 -17.79 -6.89 -9.10
C CYS A 418 -16.66 -5.93 -9.48
N LEU A 419 -15.51 -6.47 -9.91
CA LEU A 419 -14.36 -5.66 -10.31
C LEU A 419 -14.69 -4.78 -11.52
N VAL A 420 -15.37 -5.31 -12.53
CA VAL A 420 -15.81 -4.55 -13.72
C VAL A 420 -16.81 -3.46 -13.34
N GLU A 421 -17.78 -3.76 -12.47
CA GLU A 421 -18.76 -2.78 -11.95
C GLU A 421 -18.05 -1.61 -11.23
N LEU A 422 -17.08 -1.90 -10.36
CA LEU A 422 -16.29 -0.89 -9.65
C LEU A 422 -15.42 -0.04 -10.58
N SER A 423 -14.85 -0.68 -11.59
CA SER A 423 -13.96 -0.01 -12.55
C SER A 423 -14.68 1.02 -13.41
N GLY A 424 -15.99 0.88 -13.60
CA GLY A 424 -16.82 1.87 -14.28
C GLY A 424 -16.89 3.22 -13.55
N SER A 425 -16.64 3.25 -12.24
CA SER A 425 -16.70 4.47 -11.41
C SER A 425 -15.34 5.17 -11.27
N ASP A 426 -14.27 4.39 -11.07
CA ASP A 426 -12.91 4.93 -10.78
C ASP A 426 -11.91 4.81 -11.95
N GLY A 427 -12.28 4.13 -13.04
CA GLY A 427 -11.56 4.16 -14.32
C GLY A 427 -10.21 3.42 -14.37
N PHE A 428 -9.88 2.55 -13.41
CA PHE A 428 -8.60 1.83 -13.40
C PHE A 428 -8.56 0.61 -14.34
N LEU A 429 -9.71 0.00 -14.64
CA LEU A 429 -9.87 -1.04 -15.66
C LEU A 429 -10.79 -0.50 -16.76
N VAL A 430 -10.20 -0.14 -17.90
CA VAL A 430 -10.91 0.44 -19.02
C VAL A 430 -11.51 -0.67 -19.87
N THR A 431 -12.84 -0.74 -19.95
CA THR A 431 -13.50 -1.61 -20.93
C THR A 431 -13.33 -1.00 -22.32
N THR A 432 -12.62 -1.71 -23.20
CA THR A 432 -12.49 -1.34 -24.61
C THR A 432 -13.30 -2.29 -25.48
N GLU A 433 -13.38 -2.01 -26.78
CA GLU A 433 -14.03 -2.92 -27.72
C GLU A 433 -13.38 -4.31 -27.63
N PRO A 434 -14.20 -5.38 -27.49
CA PRO A 434 -13.70 -6.74 -27.38
C PRO A 434 -12.97 -7.15 -28.65
N TYR A 435 -11.99 -8.03 -28.51
CA TYR A 435 -11.36 -8.66 -29.65
C TYR A 435 -12.37 -9.55 -30.38
N SER A 436 -12.48 -9.34 -31.69
CA SER A 436 -13.20 -10.23 -32.59
C SER A 436 -12.25 -11.33 -33.05
N ALA A 437 -12.77 -12.56 -33.15
CA ALA A 437 -12.01 -13.71 -33.57
C ALA A 437 -12.75 -14.46 -34.69
N LYS A 438 -12.03 -14.88 -35.72
CA LYS A 438 -12.55 -15.76 -36.77
C LYS A 438 -11.62 -16.95 -36.94
N ARG A 439 -12.17 -18.17 -36.99
CA ARG A 439 -11.38 -19.40 -37.08
C ARG A 439 -11.70 -20.16 -38.36
N LEU A 440 -10.65 -20.56 -39.06
CA LEU A 440 -10.72 -21.46 -40.21
C LEU A 440 -10.10 -22.80 -39.85
N THR A 441 -10.59 -23.86 -40.49
CA THR A 441 -9.99 -25.19 -40.46
C THR A 441 -9.60 -25.64 -41.84
N THR A 442 -8.49 -26.36 -41.94
CA THR A 442 -8.03 -26.94 -43.21
C THR A 442 -7.35 -28.30 -42.99
N ASN A 443 -7.44 -29.15 -44.01
CA ASN A 443 -6.71 -30.43 -44.07
C ASN A 443 -5.34 -30.30 -44.77
N LEU A 444 -4.97 -29.10 -45.23
CA LEU A 444 -3.65 -28.83 -45.79
C LEU A 444 -2.54 -29.11 -44.78
N THR A 445 -1.35 -29.42 -45.26
CA THR A 445 -0.16 -29.66 -44.43
C THR A 445 0.44 -28.35 -43.93
N ASP A 446 1.25 -28.44 -42.87
CA ASP A 446 1.94 -27.28 -42.29
C ASP A 446 2.91 -26.64 -43.30
N VAL A 447 3.53 -27.46 -44.16
CA VAL A 447 4.46 -27.00 -45.19
C VAL A 447 3.75 -26.19 -46.27
N GLU A 448 2.57 -26.63 -46.70
CA GLU A 448 1.77 -25.92 -47.71
C GLU A 448 1.25 -24.58 -47.19
N THR A 449 0.98 -24.49 -45.88
CA THR A 449 0.36 -23.31 -45.26
C THR A 449 1.36 -22.30 -44.72
N ALA A 450 2.57 -22.74 -44.35
CA ALA A 450 3.57 -21.89 -43.68
C ALA A 450 3.93 -20.62 -44.46
N GLN A 451 4.31 -20.73 -45.74
CA GLN A 451 4.76 -19.56 -46.51
C GLN A 451 3.60 -18.59 -46.83
N PRO A 452 2.42 -19.04 -47.28
CA PRO A 452 1.27 -18.16 -47.50
C PRO A 452 0.83 -17.41 -46.24
N LEU A 453 0.80 -18.09 -45.08
CA LEU A 453 0.43 -17.49 -43.81
C LEU A 453 1.48 -16.52 -43.28
N SER A 454 2.77 -16.83 -43.42
CA SER A 454 3.85 -15.90 -43.05
C SER A 454 3.76 -14.59 -43.84
N LYS A 455 3.44 -14.66 -45.13
CA LYS A 455 3.19 -13.46 -45.96
C LYS A 455 1.94 -12.71 -45.50
N LEU A 456 0.90 -13.44 -45.10
CA LEU A 456 -0.34 -12.83 -44.61
C LEU A 456 -0.11 -12.07 -43.30
N CYS A 457 0.70 -12.58 -42.36
CA CYS A 457 1.06 -11.84 -41.15
C CYS A 457 1.78 -10.51 -41.45
N LEU A 458 2.54 -10.44 -42.55
CA LEU A 458 3.18 -9.20 -43.00
C LEU A 458 2.19 -8.22 -43.66
N GLU A 459 1.16 -8.74 -44.33
CA GLU A 459 0.09 -7.95 -44.96
C GLU A 459 -0.89 -7.35 -43.94
N PHE A 460 -1.07 -8.02 -42.80
CA PHE A 460 -2.00 -7.64 -41.71
C PHE A 460 -1.28 -7.56 -40.35
N PRO A 461 -0.34 -6.61 -40.16
CA PRO A 461 0.43 -6.49 -38.91
C PRO A 461 -0.43 -6.05 -37.70
N ASP A 462 -1.64 -5.56 -37.96
CA ASP A 462 -2.65 -5.16 -36.99
C ASP A 462 -3.48 -6.34 -36.44
N LEU A 463 -3.37 -7.53 -37.06
CA LEU A 463 -4.08 -8.73 -36.65
C LEU A 463 -3.12 -9.76 -36.05
N TYR A 464 -3.58 -10.46 -35.03
CA TYR A 464 -2.93 -11.69 -34.58
C TYR A 464 -3.42 -12.86 -35.44
N ILE A 465 -2.49 -13.52 -36.14
CA ILE A 465 -2.76 -14.69 -36.98
C ILE A 465 -2.01 -15.89 -36.40
N GLY A 466 -2.72 -16.72 -35.66
CA GLY A 466 -2.19 -17.90 -34.98
C GLY A 466 -2.59 -19.20 -35.66
N CYS A 467 -1.75 -20.23 -35.57
CA CYS A 467 -2.01 -21.54 -36.17
C CYS A 467 -1.72 -22.65 -35.18
N PHE A 468 -2.63 -23.61 -35.01
CA PHE A 468 -2.42 -24.77 -34.17
C PHE A 468 -3.20 -25.99 -34.65
N ARG A 469 -2.71 -27.20 -34.32
CA ARG A 469 -3.46 -28.45 -34.49
C ARG A 469 -3.80 -29.03 -33.13
N ARG A 470 -5.04 -29.48 -32.95
CA ARG A 470 -5.46 -30.25 -31.75
C ARG A 470 -4.80 -31.64 -31.67
N SER A 471 -4.41 -32.19 -32.83
CA SER A 471 -3.68 -33.45 -32.94
C SER A 471 -2.76 -33.40 -34.16
N ARG A 472 -1.61 -34.08 -34.10
CA ARG A 472 -0.64 -34.12 -35.23
C ARG A 472 -1.24 -34.57 -36.56
N ARG A 473 -2.34 -35.34 -36.54
CA ARG A 473 -3.05 -35.82 -37.74
C ARG A 473 -4.42 -35.16 -37.95
N GLY A 474 -4.81 -34.23 -37.08
CA GLY A 474 -6.08 -33.50 -37.18
C GLY A 474 -5.98 -32.27 -38.08
N PRO A 475 -7.10 -31.59 -38.38
CA PRO A 475 -7.10 -30.37 -39.19
C PRO A 475 -6.30 -29.25 -38.52
N LEU A 476 -5.67 -28.39 -39.33
CA LEU A 476 -5.04 -27.15 -38.90
C LEU A 476 -6.12 -26.12 -38.63
N VAL A 477 -6.08 -25.52 -37.44
CA VAL A 477 -6.90 -24.38 -37.05
C VAL A 477 -6.07 -23.12 -37.25
N ILE A 478 -6.63 -22.14 -37.97
CA ILE A 478 -6.04 -20.82 -38.18
C ILE A 478 -6.98 -19.82 -37.50
N SER A 479 -6.46 -19.08 -36.52
CA SER A 479 -7.19 -18.05 -35.76
C SER A 479 -6.76 -16.67 -36.24
N PHE A 480 -7.73 -15.82 -36.57
CA PHE A 480 -7.55 -14.41 -36.89
C PHE A 480 -8.20 -13.59 -35.79
N GLU A 481 -7.41 -12.78 -35.09
CA GLU A 481 -7.87 -12.02 -33.93
C GLU A 481 -7.45 -10.56 -34.03
N GLY A 482 -8.38 -9.64 -33.72
CA GLY A 482 -8.14 -8.20 -33.83
C GLY A 482 -9.33 -7.37 -33.36
N LYS A 483 -9.16 -6.05 -33.30
CA LYS A 483 -10.21 -5.11 -32.87
C LYS A 483 -11.16 -4.70 -33.99
N ASP A 484 -10.75 -4.82 -35.26
CA ASP A 484 -11.58 -4.47 -36.42
C ASP A 484 -12.09 -5.72 -37.15
N PRO A 485 -13.40 -6.06 -37.03
CA PRO A 485 -14.00 -7.22 -37.70
C PRO A 485 -13.86 -7.18 -39.22
N SER A 486 -13.91 -5.98 -39.83
CA SER A 486 -13.82 -5.85 -41.28
C SER A 486 -12.42 -6.21 -41.79
N ARG A 487 -11.37 -5.86 -41.03
CA ARG A 487 -9.99 -6.26 -41.32
C ARG A 487 -9.80 -7.77 -41.23
N ILE A 488 -10.44 -8.41 -40.24
CA ILE A 488 -10.43 -9.87 -40.09
C ILE A 488 -11.05 -10.55 -41.30
N GLU A 489 -12.21 -10.06 -41.79
CA GLU A 489 -12.85 -10.59 -42.99
C GLU A 489 -11.96 -10.47 -44.22
N VAL A 490 -11.31 -9.32 -44.42
CA VAL A 490 -10.38 -9.11 -45.53
C VAL A 490 -9.18 -10.07 -45.45
N ALA A 491 -8.63 -10.30 -44.26
CA ALA A 491 -7.53 -11.25 -44.06
C ALA A 491 -7.96 -12.70 -44.35
N VAL A 492 -9.16 -13.08 -43.92
CA VAL A 492 -9.77 -14.39 -44.16
C VAL A 492 -10.04 -14.61 -45.65
N GLU A 493 -10.54 -13.61 -46.37
CA GLU A 493 -10.68 -13.69 -47.82
C GLU A 493 -9.31 -13.80 -48.51
N ALA A 494 -8.33 -13.04 -48.06
CA ALA A 494 -6.98 -13.04 -48.63
C ALA A 494 -6.30 -14.40 -48.47
N VAL A 495 -6.47 -15.09 -47.34
CA VAL A 495 -5.96 -16.45 -47.18
C VAL A 495 -6.71 -17.44 -48.08
N CYS A 496 -8.04 -17.38 -48.13
CA CYS A 496 -8.84 -18.29 -48.94
C CYS A 496 -8.51 -18.18 -50.44
N LYS A 497 -8.22 -16.97 -50.95
CA LYS A 497 -7.81 -16.73 -52.34
C LYS A 497 -6.43 -17.31 -52.68
N LYS A 498 -5.56 -17.56 -51.69
CA LYS A 498 -4.22 -18.14 -51.90
C LYS A 498 -4.22 -19.66 -52.07
N PHE A 499 -5.36 -20.33 -51.87
CA PHE A 499 -5.52 -21.78 -52.00
C PHE A 499 -6.72 -22.16 -52.87
N ASN A 500 -6.85 -23.45 -53.18
CA ASN A 500 -7.96 -23.97 -53.97
C ASN A 500 -9.32 -23.74 -53.27
N PRO A 501 -10.41 -23.49 -54.03
CA PRO A 501 -11.74 -23.37 -53.46
C PRO A 501 -12.12 -24.59 -52.61
N GLY A 502 -12.64 -24.35 -51.40
CA GLY A 502 -13.02 -25.42 -50.46
C GLY A 502 -11.87 -25.97 -49.60
N ALA A 503 -10.67 -25.40 -49.68
CA ALA A 503 -9.55 -25.78 -48.80
C ALA A 503 -9.77 -25.41 -47.33
N PHE A 504 -10.67 -24.46 -47.05
CA PHE A 504 -10.98 -23.99 -45.71
C PHE A 504 -12.46 -24.15 -45.38
N SER A 505 -12.73 -24.51 -44.13
CA SER A 505 -14.06 -24.51 -43.52
C SER A 505 -14.06 -23.61 -42.28
N GLU A 506 -15.04 -22.72 -42.18
CA GLU A 506 -15.21 -21.85 -41.02
C GLU A 506 -15.67 -22.67 -39.81
N VAL A 507 -15.14 -22.35 -38.63
CA VAL A 507 -15.52 -22.98 -37.36
C VAL A 507 -16.06 -21.89 -36.44
N ASN A 508 -17.25 -22.14 -35.90
CA ASN A 508 -17.87 -21.29 -34.88
C ASN A 508 -17.08 -21.29 -33.57
#